data_AF-A0A0B7KSR7-F1
#
_entry.id   AF-A0A0B7KSR7-F1
#
_cell.length_a   1.000
_cell.length_b   1.000
_cell.length_c   1.000
_cell.angle_alpha   90.00
_cell.angle_beta   90.00
_cell.angle_gamma   90.00
#
_symmetry.space_group_name_H-M   'P 1'
#
loop_
_entity.id
_entity.type
_entity.pdbx_description
1 polymer ?
#
loop_
_entity_poly.entity_id
_entity_poly.type
_entity_poly.pdbx_seq_one_letter_code
_entity_poly.pdbx_strand_id
1 'polypeptide(L)'
;MNNKKRQGNKRLALIGDAVLRLTLVDDGILLGKTTGQCQTICTAEASNAALFKIEEQHHLAPFIQTCPAQKGHVSPITGGTTVEALVGAVWLDCDRNYAHVHEIIHGLGVGESLLNDRKHTYGPQVPHEAQSRVEATSHTST
;
A
#
# COMPACT_ATOMS: atom_id res chain seq x y z
N MET A 1 22.76 -11.80 24.61
CA MET A 1 21.73 -10.72 24.58
C MET A 1 21.00 -10.78 23.25
N ASN A 2 19.68 -11.04 23.25
CA ASN A 2 18.89 -11.20 22.03
C ASN A 2 18.75 -9.87 21.28
N ASN A 3 19.37 -9.79 20.09
CA ASN A 3 19.44 -8.61 19.22
C ASN A 3 18.06 -8.16 18.64
N LYS A 4 16.98 -8.90 18.93
CA LYS A 4 15.62 -8.62 18.43
C LYS A 4 15.05 -7.29 18.94
N LYS A 5 15.32 -6.90 20.19
CA LYS A 5 14.80 -5.63 20.76
C LYS A 5 15.45 -4.38 20.16
N ARG A 6 16.62 -4.47 19.51
CA ARG A 6 17.32 -3.30 18.94
C ARG A 6 16.90 -2.96 17.50
N GLN A 7 16.31 -3.91 16.77
CA GLN A 7 15.95 -3.72 15.37
C GLN A 7 14.54 -3.13 15.18
N GLY A 8 13.67 -3.20 16.19
CA GLY A 8 12.29 -2.71 16.07
C GLY A 8 11.57 -3.33 14.86
N ASN A 9 10.78 -2.53 14.17
CA ASN A 9 10.06 -2.91 12.95
C ASN A 9 10.91 -2.86 11.66
N LYS A 10 12.21 -2.55 11.73
CA LYS A 10 13.06 -2.30 10.55
C LYS A 10 13.14 -3.47 9.57
N ARG A 11 13.08 -4.71 10.05
CA ARG A 11 13.08 -5.90 9.17
C ARG A 11 11.79 -6.04 8.38
N LEU A 12 10.66 -5.69 9.00
CA LEU A 12 9.38 -5.65 8.31
C LEU A 12 9.36 -4.49 7.32
N ALA A 13 9.86 -3.31 7.73
CA ALA A 13 9.97 -2.15 6.85
C ALA A 13 10.79 -2.46 5.59
N LEU A 14 11.94 -3.12 5.73
CA LEU A 14 12.74 -3.53 4.57
C LEU A 14 12.00 -4.48 3.62
N ILE A 15 11.20 -5.42 4.15
CA ILE A 15 10.36 -6.28 3.32
C ILE A 15 9.27 -5.45 2.62
N GLY A 16 8.62 -4.56 3.36
CA GLY A 16 7.56 -3.71 2.84
C GLY A 16 8.02 -2.75 1.77
N ASP A 17 9.16 -2.07 1.92
CA ASP A 17 9.76 -1.21 0.88
C ASP A 17 10.00 -2.00 -0.41
N ALA A 18 10.51 -3.23 -0.31
CA ALA A 18 10.72 -4.09 -1.47
C ALA A 18 9.40 -4.46 -2.16
N VAL A 19 8.35 -4.80 -1.39
CA VAL A 19 7.03 -5.16 -1.95
C VAL A 19 6.31 -3.94 -2.53
N LEU A 20 6.40 -2.78 -1.88
CA LEU A 20 5.90 -1.49 -2.38
C LEU A 20 6.52 -1.14 -3.73
N ARG A 21 7.85 -1.22 -3.83
CA ARG A 21 8.57 -0.95 -5.08
C ARG A 21 8.21 -1.96 -6.17
N LEU A 22 8.11 -3.25 -5.83
CA LEU A 22 7.68 -4.26 -6.80
C LEU A 22 6.30 -3.92 -7.36
N THR A 23 5.34 -3.59 -6.49
CA THR A 23 3.97 -3.21 -6.87
C THR A 23 3.96 -2.02 -7.82
N LEU A 24 4.65 -0.94 -7.47
CA LEU A 24 4.73 0.27 -8.31
C LEU A 24 5.43 0.02 -9.66
N VAL A 25 6.47 -0.82 -9.69
CA VAL A 25 7.16 -1.19 -10.93
C VAL A 25 6.26 -2.05 -11.82
N ASP A 26 5.60 -3.05 -11.23
CA ASP A 26 4.70 -3.97 -11.93
C ASP A 26 3.53 -3.22 -12.57
N ASP A 27 2.86 -2.35 -11.81
CA ASP A 27 1.80 -1.47 -12.31
C ASP A 27 2.30 -0.55 -13.43
N GLY A 28 3.49 0.04 -13.24
CA GLY A 28 4.12 0.88 -14.26
C GLY A 28 4.38 0.12 -15.56
N ILE A 29 4.91 -1.11 -15.48
CA ILE A 29 5.17 -1.96 -16.66
C ILE A 29 3.86 -2.33 -17.35
N LEU A 30 2.84 -2.75 -16.60
CA LEU A 30 1.51 -3.07 -17.15
C LEU A 30 0.87 -1.88 -17.87
N LEU A 31 1.12 -0.66 -17.38
CA LEU A 31 0.68 0.59 -18.00
C LEU A 31 1.61 1.09 -19.13
N GLY A 32 2.61 0.30 -19.53
CA GLY A 32 3.53 0.62 -20.63
C GLY A 32 4.52 1.74 -20.31
N LYS A 33 4.80 2.01 -19.03
CA LYS A 33 5.83 2.96 -18.61
C LYS A 33 7.23 2.39 -18.88
N THR A 34 8.17 3.28 -19.17
CA THR A 34 9.59 2.94 -19.30
C THR A 34 10.23 2.68 -17.93
N THR A 35 11.39 2.03 -17.91
CA THR A 35 12.16 1.78 -16.67
C THR A 35 12.47 3.06 -15.90
N GLY A 36 12.87 4.13 -16.59
CA GLY A 36 13.14 5.43 -15.98
C GLY A 36 11.90 6.09 -15.37
N GLN A 37 10.75 5.93 -16.03
CA GLN A 37 9.47 6.38 -15.48
C GLN A 37 9.09 5.58 -14.23
N CYS A 38 9.19 4.23 -14.26
CA CYS A 38 8.93 3.40 -13.08
C CYS A 38 9.83 3.77 -11.90
N GLN A 39 11.12 4.04 -12.14
CA GLN A 39 12.04 4.50 -11.10
C GLN A 39 11.63 5.86 -10.52
N THR A 40 11.17 6.78 -11.37
CA THR A 40 10.71 8.11 -10.95
C THR A 40 9.47 8.00 -10.08
N ILE A 41 8.52 7.17 -10.50
CA ILE A 41 7.29 6.83 -9.75
C ILE A 41 7.64 6.22 -8.38
N CYS A 42 8.50 5.19 -8.34
CA CYS A 42 8.93 4.58 -7.08
C CYS A 42 9.57 5.60 -6.14
N THR A 43 10.40 6.50 -6.68
CA THR A 43 11.08 7.52 -5.87
C THR A 43 10.09 8.54 -5.32
N ALA A 44 9.03 8.87 -6.05
CA ALA A 44 7.99 9.80 -5.59
C ALA A 44 7.07 9.14 -4.54
N GLU A 45 6.46 8.00 -4.89
CA GLU A 45 5.37 7.36 -4.17
C GLU A 45 5.85 6.53 -2.97
N ALA A 46 7.01 5.89 -3.06
CA ALA A 46 7.60 5.09 -1.96
C ALA A 46 8.67 5.87 -1.17
N SER A 47 8.64 7.21 -1.22
CA SER A 47 9.50 8.03 -0.36
C SER A 47 8.97 8.10 1.06
N ASN A 48 9.85 8.23 2.06
CA ASN A 48 9.43 8.48 3.45
C ASN A 48 8.45 9.64 3.59
N ALA A 49 8.58 10.69 2.76
CA ALA A 49 7.69 11.84 2.79
C ALA A 49 6.29 11.51 2.25
N ALA A 50 6.19 10.71 1.18
CA ALA A 50 4.90 10.24 0.66
C ALA A 50 4.25 9.25 1.63
N LEU A 51 5.00 8.27 2.12
CA LEU A 51 4.51 7.28 3.07
C LEU A 51 4.13 7.91 4.42
N PHE A 52 4.78 8.99 4.85
CA PHE A 52 4.36 9.75 6.03
C PHE A 52 3.00 10.42 5.84
N LYS A 53 2.69 10.93 4.64
CA LYS A 53 1.34 11.47 4.39
C LYS A 53 0.27 10.39 4.50
N ILE A 54 0.58 9.17 4.07
CA ILE A 54 -0.31 8.01 4.23
C ILE A 54 -0.48 7.69 5.72
N GLU A 55 0.60 7.72 6.49
CA GLU A 55 0.55 7.58 7.95
C GLU A 55 -0.40 8.61 8.59
N GLU A 56 -0.29 9.88 8.20
CA GLU A 56 -1.16 10.96 8.66
C GLU A 56 -2.62 10.76 8.24
N GLN A 57 -2.86 10.39 6.99
CA GLN A 57 -4.19 10.15 6.41
C GLN A 57 -4.95 9.04 7.14
N HIS A 58 -4.25 7.97 7.51
CA HIS A 58 -4.84 6.83 8.22
C HIS A 58 -4.74 6.95 9.75
N HIS A 59 -4.26 8.09 10.27
CA HIS A 59 -4.16 8.39 11.70
C HIS A 59 -3.42 7.31 12.49
N LEU A 60 -2.28 6.85 12.00
CA LEU A 60 -1.56 5.72 12.59
C LEU A 60 -0.70 6.12 13.81
N ALA A 61 -0.38 7.40 13.98
CA ALA A 61 0.51 7.90 15.03
C ALA A 61 0.19 7.39 16.45
N PRO A 62 -1.07 7.27 16.90
CA PRO A 62 -1.40 6.72 18.22
C PRO A 62 -0.95 5.26 18.42
N PHE A 63 -0.75 4.50 17.34
CA PHE A 63 -0.32 3.10 17.37
C PHE A 63 1.21 2.95 17.23
N ILE A 64 1.94 4.04 17.00
CA ILE A 64 3.39 4.03 16.83
C ILE A 64 4.08 4.17 18.18
N GLN A 65 4.76 3.12 18.61
CA GLN A 65 5.59 3.17 19.80
C GLN A 65 6.91 3.88 19.51
N THR A 66 6.96 5.17 19.83
CA THR A 66 8.15 6.02 19.70
C THR A 66 9.10 5.86 20.89
N CYS A 67 10.34 6.34 20.74
CA CYS A 67 11.27 6.41 21.86
C CYS A 67 10.73 7.41 22.91
N PRO A 68 10.82 7.12 24.23
CA PRO A 68 10.35 8.05 25.27
C PRO A 68 10.91 9.47 25.14
N ALA A 69 12.15 9.63 24.63
CA ALA A 69 12.77 10.93 24.39
C ALA A 69 12.06 11.78 23.31
N GLN A 70 11.30 11.14 22.42
CA GLN A 70 10.50 11.80 21.37
C GLN A 70 9.13 12.24 21.87
N LYS A 71 8.75 11.90 23.12
CA LYS A 71 7.50 12.33 23.78
C LYS A 71 6.23 12.10 22.93
N GLY A 72 6.18 10.99 22.19
CA GLY A 72 5.04 10.67 21.32
C GLY A 72 5.05 11.35 19.95
N HIS A 73 6.06 12.17 19.64
CA HIS A 73 6.19 12.79 18.32
C HIS A 73 6.71 11.76 17.29
N VAL A 74 5.90 11.52 16.25
CA VAL A 74 6.26 10.69 15.10
C VAL A 74 6.93 11.58 14.06
N SER A 75 8.20 11.30 13.75
CA SER A 75 8.91 11.99 12.67
C SER A 75 8.53 11.42 11.30
N PRO A 76 8.70 12.17 10.19
CA PRO A 76 8.39 11.67 8.85
C PRO A 76 9.08 10.34 8.51
N ILE A 77 10.34 10.17 8.92
CA ILE A 77 11.07 8.91 8.75
C ILE A 77 10.40 7.78 9.54
N THR A 78 10.00 8.04 10.79
CA THR A 78 9.38 7.03 11.65
C THR A 78 8.01 6.62 11.13
N GLY A 79 7.19 7.58 10.69
CA GLY A 79 5.87 7.30 10.13
C GLY A 79 5.97 6.55 8.80
N GLY A 80 6.82 7.01 7.87
CA GLY A 80 7.07 6.30 6.60
C GLY A 80 7.56 4.86 6.82
N THR A 81 8.57 4.68 7.69
CA THR A 81 9.08 3.34 8.06
C THR A 81 7.99 2.46 8.69
N THR A 82 7.02 3.07 9.39
CA THR A 82 5.89 2.33 9.97
C THR A 82 4.96 1.81 8.89
N VAL A 83 4.64 2.63 7.88
CA VAL A 83 3.81 2.19 6.73
C VAL A 83 4.50 1.05 5.98
N GLU A 84 5.79 1.16 5.70
CA GLU A 84 6.56 0.05 5.13
C GLU A 84 6.48 -1.20 6.01
N ALA A 85 6.63 -1.05 7.32
CA ALA A 85 6.56 -2.19 8.23
C ALA A 85 5.17 -2.85 8.28
N LEU A 86 4.09 -2.08 8.14
CA LEU A 86 2.73 -2.62 8.04
C LEU A 86 2.55 -3.43 6.77
N VAL A 87 3.00 -2.92 5.62
CA VAL A 87 2.99 -3.68 4.36
C VAL A 87 3.81 -4.96 4.50
N GLY A 88 5.00 -4.89 5.09
CA GLY A 88 5.83 -6.06 5.35
C GLY A 88 5.18 -7.07 6.32
N ALA A 89 4.36 -6.60 7.26
CA ALA A 89 3.60 -7.47 8.15
C ALA A 89 2.46 -8.18 7.40
N VAL A 90 1.67 -7.45 6.61
CA VAL A 90 0.60 -8.03 5.77
C VAL A 90 1.17 -9.06 4.80
N TRP A 91 2.30 -8.77 4.16
CA TRP A 91 2.99 -9.71 3.28
C TRP A 91 3.30 -11.06 3.95
N LEU A 92 3.68 -11.05 5.23
CA LEU A 92 3.93 -12.27 5.97
C LEU A 92 2.64 -12.93 6.48
N ASP A 93 1.65 -12.13 6.88
CA ASP A 93 0.37 -12.60 7.43
C ASP A 93 -0.49 -13.30 6.38
N CYS A 94 -0.48 -12.80 5.14
CA CYS A 94 -1.20 -13.39 4.01
C CYS A 94 -0.40 -14.48 3.26
N ASP A 95 0.60 -15.07 3.91
CA ASP A 95 1.54 -16.05 3.34
C ASP A 95 2.09 -15.66 1.96
N ARG A 96 2.52 -14.39 1.81
CA ARG A 96 3.16 -13.87 0.59
C ARG A 96 2.25 -13.89 -0.64
N ASN A 97 0.94 -13.84 -0.42
CA ASN A 97 -0.02 -13.62 -1.48
C ASN A 97 0.11 -12.20 -2.05
N TYR A 98 0.81 -12.08 -3.17
CA TYR A 98 1.05 -10.80 -3.84
C TYR A 98 -0.24 -10.08 -4.24
N ALA A 99 -1.25 -10.79 -4.75
CA ALA A 99 -2.52 -10.16 -5.14
C ALA A 99 -3.21 -9.49 -3.94
N HIS A 100 -3.20 -10.14 -2.78
CA HIS A 100 -3.80 -9.57 -1.57
C HIS A 100 -3.04 -8.33 -1.06
N VAL A 101 -1.71 -8.37 -1.07
CA VAL A 101 -0.90 -7.23 -0.63
C VAL A 101 -0.98 -6.07 -1.61
N HIS A 102 -1.06 -6.35 -2.90
CA HIS A 102 -1.30 -5.38 -3.96
C HIS A 102 -2.62 -4.61 -3.72
N GLU A 103 -3.72 -5.33 -3.44
CA GLU A 103 -5.01 -4.72 -3.08
C GLU A 103 -4.90 -3.79 -1.86
N ILE A 104 -4.17 -4.21 -0.82
CA ILE A 104 -3.96 -3.40 0.39
C ILE A 104 -3.10 -2.16 0.11
N ILE A 105 -2.04 -2.28 -0.69
CA ILE A 105 -1.17 -1.15 -1.06
C ILE A 105 -1.98 -0.06 -1.77
N HIS A 106 -2.82 -0.45 -2.73
CA HIS A 106 -3.72 0.49 -3.41
C HIS A 106 -4.83 1.02 -2.49
N GLY A 107 -5.36 0.18 -1.61
CA GLY A 107 -6.33 0.60 -0.59
C GLY A 107 -5.76 1.61 0.42
N LEU A 108 -4.44 1.64 0.62
CA LEU A 108 -3.74 2.66 1.40
C LEU A 108 -3.58 3.99 0.64
N GLY A 109 -3.85 4.02 -0.67
CA GLY A 109 -3.65 5.18 -1.54
C GLY A 109 -2.25 5.28 -2.16
N VAL A 110 -1.42 4.24 -2.05
CA VAL A 110 -0.10 4.21 -2.70
C VAL A 110 -0.29 3.98 -4.20
N GLY A 111 0.36 4.80 -5.04
CA GLY A 111 0.32 4.59 -6.49
C GLY A 111 -0.96 5.10 -7.17
N GLU A 112 -1.82 5.86 -6.48
CA GLU A 112 -3.00 6.51 -7.08
C GLU A 112 -2.65 7.35 -8.32
N SER A 113 -1.47 7.96 -8.36
CA SER A 113 -0.97 8.70 -9.52
C SER A 113 -0.84 7.84 -10.78
N LEU A 114 -0.68 6.52 -10.65
CA LEU A 114 -0.69 5.54 -11.73
C LEU A 114 -2.11 5.11 -12.10
N LEU A 115 -3.00 5.02 -11.11
CA LEU A 115 -4.36 4.49 -11.27
C LEU A 115 -5.35 5.49 -11.87
N ASN A 116 -5.04 6.79 -11.86
CA ASN A 116 -5.87 7.81 -12.48
C ASN A 116 -5.99 7.67 -14.02
N ASP A 117 -5.08 6.91 -14.66
CA ASP A 117 -5.25 6.38 -16.01
C ASP A 117 -6.11 5.09 -15.93
N ARG A 118 -7.45 5.22 -15.98
CA ARG A 118 -8.50 4.18 -15.76
C ARG A 118 -8.38 2.84 -16.53
N LYS A 119 -7.30 2.09 -16.39
CA LYS A 119 -7.08 0.73 -16.94
C LYS A 119 -6.39 -0.16 -15.92
N HIS A 120 -6.93 -0.25 -14.70
CA HIS A 120 -6.43 -1.23 -13.74
C HIS A 120 -7.40 -2.41 -13.60
N THR A 121 -6.89 -3.64 -13.70
CA THR A 121 -7.68 -4.88 -13.79
C THR A 121 -7.64 -5.77 -12.55
N TYR A 122 -7.26 -5.24 -11.37
CA TYR A 122 -7.07 -6.08 -10.16
C TYR A 122 -7.90 -5.61 -8.96
N GLY A 123 -8.35 -6.60 -8.17
CA GLY A 123 -9.55 -6.62 -7.31
C GLY A 123 -10.66 -7.48 -7.96
N PRO A 124 -11.49 -8.26 -7.22
CA PRO A 124 -12.51 -9.11 -7.82
C PRO A 124 -13.40 -8.27 -8.73
N GLN A 125 -13.33 -8.56 -10.02
CA GLN A 125 -14.21 -7.97 -11.02
C GLN A 125 -15.62 -8.47 -10.70
N VAL A 126 -16.43 -7.64 -10.06
CA VAL A 126 -17.88 -7.83 -10.16
C VAL A 126 -18.18 -7.57 -11.63
N PRO A 127 -18.59 -8.59 -12.41
CA PRO A 127 -18.83 -8.38 -13.83
C PRO A 127 -19.90 -7.31 -13.98
N HIS A 128 -19.72 -6.38 -14.92
CA HIS A 128 -20.70 -5.33 -15.26
C HIS A 128 -22.10 -5.92 -15.60
N GLU A 129 -22.17 -7.21 -15.93
CA GLU A 129 -23.41 -7.96 -16.15
C GLU A 129 -24.22 -8.23 -14.87
N ALA A 130 -23.62 -8.12 -13.69
CA ALA A 130 -24.31 -8.36 -12.42
C ALA A 130 -25.13 -7.16 -11.94
N GLN A 131 -24.83 -5.93 -12.37
CA GLN A 131 -25.59 -4.72 -12.01
C GLN A 131 -26.81 -4.50 -12.90
N SER A 132 -26.74 -4.87 -14.19
CA SER A 132 -27.90 -4.74 -15.11
C SER A 132 -29.00 -5.79 -14.85
N ARG A 133 -28.66 -6.91 -14.21
CA ARG A 133 -29.63 -7.99 -13.93
C ARG A 133 -30.49 -7.74 -12.70
N VAL A 134 -30.04 -6.91 -11.75
CA VAL A 134 -30.82 -6.59 -10.54
C VAL A 134 -31.88 -5.52 -10.82
N GLU A 135 -31.60 -4.57 -11.72
CA GLU A 135 -32.57 -3.53 -12.11
C GLU A 135 -33.68 -4.07 -13.03
N ALA A 136 -33.40 -5.08 -13.85
CA ALA A 136 -34.39 -5.68 -14.75
C ALA A 136 -35.43 -6.56 -14.03
N THR A 137 -35.10 -7.12 -12.85
CA THR A 137 -36.02 -7.98 -12.09
C THR A 137 -36.97 -7.22 -11.16
N SER A 138 -36.74 -5.92 -10.94
CA SER A 138 -37.59 -5.08 -10.07
C SER A 138 -38.84 -4.52 -10.76
N HIS A 139 -38.93 -4.63 -12.08
CA HIS A 139 -40.03 -4.04 -12.89
C HIS A 139 -40.92 -5.06 -13.59
N THR A 140 -40.75 -6.36 -13.33
CA THR A 140 -41.65 -7.41 -13.83
C THR A 140 -41.98 -8.42 -12.75
N SER A 141 -42.80 -7.98 -11.78
CA SER A 141 -43.67 -8.87 -11.02
C SER A 141 -44.93 -8.09 -10.65
N THR A 142 -45.98 -8.39 -11.42
CA THR A 142 -47.44 -8.22 -11.21
C THR A 142 -47.92 -7.26 -10.14
#